data_AF-A0A1V6FJH9-F1
#
_entry.id   AF-A0A1V6FJH9-F1
#
_cell.length_a   1.000
_cell.length_b   1.000
_cell.length_c   1.000
_cell.angle_alpha   90.00
_cell.angle_beta   90.00
_cell.angle_gamma   90.00
#
_symmetry.space_group_name_H-M   'P 1'
#
loop_
_entity.id
_entity.type
_entity.pdbx_description
1 polymer ?
#
loop_
_entity_poly.entity_id
_entity_poly.type
_entity_poly.pdbx_seq_one_letter_code
_entity_poly.pdbx_strand_id
1 'polypeptide(L)'
;MKKIRFMDTSFRDGFQSVIGARVITADFLPALRAAVDAGITHLEVGGGARFQSPYFYCGEDAFDSMDLIRKTVGPEVNLQTLARGINVVGLSSQSSDIINLHAKLFKKHGITTIRNFDALNDVRNLEYSGRCVYNNGLQHQVVITLMGLPPGVSDTYPHSAKFYCDRLEAILENELPFHSVCFKDASGTCTPNVIRDTIKRAREILDAAGKKDCPIEMHTHDTAAMSVACYLAAVEAGAEIIDLSMSPMSGGTGQPDILTMWHAFKGTNYTLDIDYEKILRAEDEFEKAMSKYMLPPEAKETNPRITLSPMPGGALTANTQMMRDNNCLHLFPEVIKAMREVVERGGFGTSVTPVSQFYFQQAFANVTQGAWTKITDGYGKMVLGYFGRTPSKPDPEIVKLAADQLKMAPTSEDPRLLNDKNEKLGIAYCTEQLKQNNLPVTEENIFIVACCEDKGLAFLKGDRPMGCRFIEDTAKNANSTEKKDRKTNMANNNAPASYTVVVNGKPYHVDVVPAAAGAAPVVTNVQPAAAPVAAPAAARAAAPAAPATGTEITAPMPGTVLRILVDVGQAVKKGDDILVLEAMKMEQALKATVDGTVAAINVSQGDTVEAGEVVAII
;
A
#
# COMPACT_ATOMS: atom_id res chain seq x y z
N MET A 1 -32.94 24.22 -0.85
CA MET A 1 -32.25 22.96 -0.49
C MET A 1 -30.97 23.30 0.24
N LYS A 2 -30.59 22.55 1.28
CA LYS A 2 -29.30 22.72 1.97
C LYS A 2 -28.19 22.23 1.04
N LYS A 3 -27.18 23.08 0.80
CA LYS A 3 -26.01 22.70 0.01
C LYS A 3 -25.10 21.79 0.82
N ILE A 4 -24.75 20.64 0.26
CA ILE A 4 -23.74 19.73 0.80
C ILE A 4 -22.48 19.91 -0.02
N ARG A 5 -21.36 20.15 0.65
CA ARG A 5 -20.05 20.25 -0.01
C ARG A 5 -19.52 18.85 -0.28
N PHE A 6 -18.61 18.73 -1.22
CA PHE A 6 -17.88 17.48 -1.41
C PHE A 6 -16.39 17.73 -1.61
N MET A 7 -15.60 16.77 -1.17
CA MET A 7 -14.19 16.63 -1.51
C MET A 7 -14.09 15.67 -2.68
N ASP A 8 -13.49 16.10 -3.78
CA ASP A 8 -13.17 15.19 -4.88
C ASP A 8 -11.84 14.47 -4.59
N THR A 9 -11.93 13.15 -4.50
CA THR A 9 -10.86 12.23 -4.11
C THR A 9 -10.25 11.48 -5.30
N SER A 10 -10.72 11.75 -6.52
CA SER A 10 -10.26 11.11 -7.77
C SER A 10 -8.74 11.07 -7.89
N PHE A 11 -8.11 12.20 -7.57
CA PHE A 11 -6.68 12.44 -7.78
C PHE A 11 -5.77 11.97 -6.62
N ARG A 12 -6.34 11.30 -5.61
CA ARG A 12 -5.59 10.72 -4.47
C ARG A 12 -6.15 9.37 -4.02
N ASP A 13 -7.29 9.36 -3.32
CA ASP A 13 -7.87 8.11 -2.80
C ASP A 13 -8.41 7.22 -3.91
N GLY A 14 -8.95 7.81 -4.98
CA GLY A 14 -9.36 7.10 -6.19
C GLY A 14 -8.19 6.34 -6.81
N PHE A 15 -7.09 7.05 -7.12
CA PHE A 15 -5.86 6.43 -7.61
C PHE A 15 -5.32 5.35 -6.67
N GLN A 16 -5.29 5.63 -5.36
CA GLN A 16 -4.78 4.69 -4.37
C GLN A 16 -5.61 3.41 -4.31
N SER A 17 -6.93 3.53 -4.37
CA SER A 17 -7.87 2.42 -4.25
C SER A 17 -7.88 1.54 -5.49
N VAL A 18 -7.91 2.16 -6.66
CA VAL A 18 -8.16 1.44 -7.91
C VAL A 18 -6.87 0.95 -8.56
N ILE A 19 -5.82 1.76 -8.57
CA ILE A 19 -4.57 1.46 -9.29
C ILE A 19 -3.31 1.58 -8.41
N GLY A 20 -3.47 1.47 -7.09
CA GLY A 20 -2.36 1.44 -6.15
C GLY A 20 -1.53 2.73 -6.12
N ALA A 21 -2.16 3.87 -6.45
CA ALA A 21 -1.56 5.20 -6.52
C ALA A 21 -0.53 5.38 -7.64
N ARG A 22 -0.43 4.46 -8.60
CA ARG A 22 0.61 4.44 -9.63
C ARG A 22 0.19 5.24 -10.87
N VAL A 23 0.16 6.56 -10.73
CA VAL A 23 -0.21 7.49 -11.81
C VAL A 23 0.85 8.58 -11.93
N ILE A 24 1.27 8.83 -13.16
CA ILE A 24 2.21 9.89 -13.53
C ILE A 24 1.50 11.23 -13.43
N THR A 25 2.15 12.22 -12.80
CA THR A 25 1.54 13.52 -12.52
C THR A 25 1.07 14.22 -13.79
N ALA A 26 1.89 14.25 -14.83
CA ALA A 26 1.58 14.93 -16.09
C ALA A 26 0.28 14.41 -16.75
N ASP A 27 -0.05 13.13 -16.58
CA ASP A 27 -1.17 12.51 -17.26
C ASP A 27 -2.54 13.02 -16.77
N PHE A 28 -2.66 13.33 -15.48
CA PHE A 28 -3.94 13.75 -14.91
C PHE A 28 -4.10 15.26 -14.76
N LEU A 29 -3.08 16.07 -15.05
CA LEU A 29 -3.20 17.54 -14.99
C LEU A 29 -4.33 18.10 -15.89
N PRO A 30 -4.59 17.59 -17.12
CA PRO A 30 -5.72 18.06 -17.91
C PRO A 30 -7.08 17.79 -17.24
N ALA A 31 -7.27 16.59 -16.70
CA ALA A 31 -8.48 16.23 -15.96
C ALA A 31 -8.65 17.06 -14.69
N LEU A 32 -7.54 17.36 -14.00
CA LEU A 32 -7.55 18.23 -12.82
C LEU A 32 -7.99 19.67 -13.16
N ARG A 33 -7.58 20.21 -14.32
CA ARG A 33 -8.08 21.51 -14.81
C ARG A 33 -9.56 21.45 -15.13
N ALA A 34 -10.00 20.39 -15.81
CA ALA A 34 -11.40 20.21 -16.15
C ALA A 34 -12.29 20.13 -14.89
N ALA A 35 -11.82 19.49 -13.82
CA ALA A 35 -12.48 19.48 -12.52
C ALA A 35 -12.65 20.90 -11.93
N VAL A 36 -11.60 21.73 -11.97
CA VAL A 36 -11.66 23.13 -11.51
C VAL A 36 -12.59 23.97 -12.39
N ASP A 37 -12.54 23.80 -13.72
CA ASP A 37 -13.43 24.48 -14.67
C ASP A 37 -14.92 24.08 -14.46
N ALA A 38 -15.14 22.87 -13.95
CA ALA A 38 -16.45 22.39 -13.52
C ALA A 38 -16.95 22.99 -12.19
N GLY A 39 -16.10 23.77 -11.50
CA GLY A 39 -16.41 24.43 -10.24
C GLY A 39 -16.00 23.64 -9.00
N ILE A 40 -15.22 22.56 -9.14
CA ILE A 40 -14.71 21.79 -8.01
C ILE A 40 -13.55 22.58 -7.37
N THR A 41 -13.72 22.93 -6.10
CA THR A 41 -12.76 23.75 -5.34
C THR A 41 -12.10 23.01 -4.17
N HIS A 42 -12.49 21.76 -3.93
CA HIS A 42 -12.00 20.92 -2.85
C HIS A 42 -11.48 19.63 -3.47
N LEU A 43 -10.15 19.51 -3.53
CA LEU A 43 -9.47 18.41 -4.22
C LEU A 43 -8.49 17.74 -3.26
N GLU A 44 -8.60 16.43 -3.13
CA GLU A 44 -7.61 15.63 -2.44
C GLU A 44 -6.58 15.10 -3.44
N VAL A 45 -5.30 15.43 -3.24
CA VAL A 45 -4.28 15.30 -4.29
C VAL A 45 -2.97 14.65 -3.83
N GLY A 46 -2.76 14.50 -2.52
CA GLY A 46 -1.49 14.03 -1.99
C GLY A 46 -1.56 13.41 -0.60
N GLY A 47 -0.39 13.16 0.00
CA GLY A 47 -0.29 12.35 1.21
C GLY A 47 -0.72 10.90 0.96
N GLY A 48 -1.08 10.16 2.01
CA GLY A 48 -1.39 8.74 1.89
C GLY A 48 -0.26 7.99 1.19
N ALA A 49 -0.58 7.11 0.22
CA ALA A 49 0.43 6.47 -0.63
C ALA A 49 0.92 7.37 -1.79
N ARG A 50 0.26 8.49 -2.06
CA ARG A 50 0.63 9.42 -3.14
C ARG A 50 1.88 10.23 -2.82
N PHE A 51 2.37 10.23 -1.58
CA PHE A 51 3.70 10.74 -1.28
C PHE A 51 4.81 9.77 -1.72
N GLN A 52 4.67 8.47 -1.45
CA GLN A 52 5.69 7.47 -1.81
C GLN A 52 5.64 7.05 -3.28
N SER A 53 4.43 6.94 -3.84
CA SER A 53 4.24 6.38 -5.19
C SER A 53 5.07 7.07 -6.29
N PRO A 54 5.20 8.42 -6.33
CA PRO A 54 6.08 9.13 -7.26
C PRO A 54 7.50 8.55 -7.28
N TYR A 55 8.10 8.41 -6.08
CA TYR A 55 9.46 7.91 -5.91
C TYR A 55 9.56 6.41 -6.23
N PHE A 56 8.56 5.63 -5.84
CA PHE A 56 8.64 4.16 -5.89
C PHE A 56 8.27 3.59 -7.25
N TYR A 57 7.40 4.26 -7.99
CA TYR A 57 6.73 3.68 -9.15
C TYR A 57 6.55 4.63 -10.34
N CYS A 58 6.73 5.94 -10.19
CA CYS A 58 6.52 6.88 -11.31
C CYS A 58 7.83 7.52 -11.81
N GLY A 59 8.93 7.40 -11.06
CA GLY A 59 10.17 8.10 -11.37
C GLY A 59 10.05 9.63 -11.24
N GLU A 60 9.14 10.08 -10.37
CA GLU A 60 8.80 11.49 -10.14
C GLU A 60 9.10 11.91 -8.70
N ASP A 61 9.31 13.21 -8.49
CA ASP A 61 9.39 13.80 -7.15
C ASP A 61 7.99 14.24 -6.67
N ALA A 62 7.64 13.90 -5.42
CA ALA A 62 6.32 14.20 -4.88
C ALA A 62 6.11 15.68 -4.56
N PHE A 63 7.17 16.41 -4.22
CA PHE A 63 7.11 17.86 -4.00
C PHE A 63 6.96 18.62 -5.32
N ASP A 64 7.72 18.21 -6.35
CA ASP A 64 7.52 18.76 -7.71
C ASP A 64 6.09 18.51 -8.20
N SER A 65 5.55 17.32 -7.90
CA SER A 65 4.16 16.98 -8.21
C SER A 65 3.16 17.90 -7.50
N MET A 66 3.36 18.20 -6.21
CA MET A 66 2.54 19.15 -5.46
C MET A 66 2.59 20.57 -6.06
N ASP A 67 3.78 21.05 -6.42
CA ASP A 67 3.95 22.37 -7.03
C ASP A 67 3.26 22.47 -8.39
N LEU A 68 3.37 21.43 -9.23
CA LEU A 68 2.66 21.34 -10.51
C LEU A 68 1.15 21.31 -10.33
N ILE A 69 0.65 20.56 -9.36
CA ILE A 69 -0.77 20.50 -9.01
C ILE A 69 -1.27 21.87 -8.55
N ARG A 70 -0.57 22.52 -7.61
CA ARG A 70 -0.93 23.87 -7.13
C ARG A 70 -0.92 24.89 -8.27
N LYS A 71 0.09 24.87 -9.12
CA LYS A 71 0.16 25.74 -10.32
C LYS A 71 -1.02 25.49 -11.27
N THR A 72 -1.48 24.25 -11.38
CA THR A 72 -2.54 23.83 -12.29
C THR A 72 -3.92 24.27 -11.83
N VAL A 73 -4.20 24.16 -10.53
CA VAL A 73 -5.53 24.44 -9.94
C VAL A 73 -5.69 25.88 -9.44
N GLY A 74 -4.59 26.61 -9.27
CA GLY A 74 -4.58 27.97 -8.74
C GLY A 74 -4.61 28.03 -7.21
N PRO A 75 -4.46 29.23 -6.61
CA PRO A 75 -4.26 29.39 -5.16
C PRO A 75 -5.54 29.22 -4.32
N GLU A 76 -6.72 29.49 -4.89
CA GLU A 76 -7.99 29.49 -4.14
C GLU A 76 -8.54 28.09 -3.87
N VAL A 77 -8.08 27.08 -4.61
CA VAL A 77 -8.53 25.70 -4.44
C VAL A 77 -7.98 25.13 -3.13
N ASN A 78 -8.86 24.52 -2.35
CA ASN A 78 -8.49 23.75 -1.17
C ASN A 78 -7.84 22.43 -1.61
N LEU A 79 -6.52 22.36 -1.51
CA LEU A 79 -5.77 21.12 -1.70
C LEU A 79 -5.65 20.41 -0.36
N GLN A 80 -6.17 19.19 -0.31
CA GLN A 80 -6.10 18.32 0.85
C GLN A 80 -5.11 17.18 0.65
N THR A 81 -4.39 16.83 1.71
CA THR A 81 -3.59 15.61 1.80
C THR A 81 -3.98 14.77 3.01
N LEU A 82 -3.74 13.46 2.93
CA LEU A 82 -3.95 12.53 4.03
C LEU A 82 -2.65 12.26 4.81
N ALA A 83 -2.67 12.44 6.12
CA ALA A 83 -1.58 12.12 7.05
C ALA A 83 -2.03 11.10 8.11
N ARG A 84 -1.08 10.32 8.61
CA ARG A 84 -1.25 9.17 9.50
C ARG A 84 -0.70 9.44 10.91
N GLY A 85 -1.18 10.48 11.59
CA GLY A 85 -0.74 10.81 12.94
C GLY A 85 0.79 10.98 12.99
N ILE A 86 1.44 10.27 13.91
CA ILE A 86 2.90 10.26 14.06
C ILE A 86 3.64 9.57 12.91
N ASN A 87 2.98 8.80 12.05
CA ASN A 87 3.59 8.28 10.82
C ASN A 87 3.61 9.33 9.71
N VAL A 88 2.84 10.42 9.82
CA VAL A 88 2.66 11.42 8.75
C VAL A 88 2.38 10.76 7.39
N VAL A 89 3.33 10.81 6.46
CA VAL A 89 3.29 10.14 5.16
C VAL A 89 4.37 9.07 5.02
N GLY A 90 5.00 8.64 6.11
CA GLY A 90 6.04 7.61 6.15
C GLY A 90 5.52 6.17 6.18
N LEU A 91 6.45 5.23 6.00
CA LEU A 91 6.21 3.78 6.14
C LEU A 91 6.20 3.35 7.62
N SER A 92 6.97 4.05 8.45
CA SER A 92 7.13 3.87 9.89
C SER A 92 6.72 5.14 10.64
N SER A 93 6.52 5.03 11.96
CA SER A 93 6.27 6.21 12.81
C SER A 93 7.53 7.09 12.86
N GLN A 94 7.34 8.40 12.88
CA GLN A 94 8.41 9.39 12.73
C GLN A 94 8.74 10.05 14.08
N SER A 95 9.93 10.65 14.17
CA SER A 95 10.34 11.51 15.27
C SER A 95 9.67 12.89 15.18
N SER A 96 9.62 13.61 16.30
CA SER A 96 8.94 14.91 16.42
C SER A 96 9.45 15.95 15.41
N ASP A 97 10.75 16.00 15.15
CA ASP A 97 11.35 16.94 14.20
C ASP A 97 10.90 16.67 12.75
N ILE A 98 10.79 15.41 12.33
CA ILE A 98 10.26 15.00 11.02
C ILE A 98 8.74 15.24 10.92
N ILE A 99 7.99 14.99 12.00
CA ILE A 99 6.54 15.28 12.03
C ILE A 99 6.27 16.78 11.84
N ASN A 100 7.07 17.64 12.45
CA ASN A 100 6.97 19.09 12.21
C ASN A 100 7.41 19.47 10.80
N LEU A 101 8.49 18.85 10.29
CA LEU A 101 9.00 19.09 8.94
C LEU A 101 7.96 18.75 7.86
N HIS A 102 7.17 17.68 8.05
CA HIS A 102 6.03 17.35 7.19
C HIS A 102 5.08 18.53 7.01
N ALA A 103 4.59 19.11 8.13
CA ALA A 103 3.64 20.22 8.07
C ALA A 103 4.27 21.46 7.41
N LYS A 104 5.54 21.76 7.71
CA LYS A 104 6.29 22.87 7.11
C LYS A 104 6.42 22.72 5.59
N LEU A 105 6.86 21.55 5.12
CA LEU A 105 7.06 21.28 3.70
C LEU A 105 5.75 21.24 2.93
N PHE A 106 4.71 20.60 3.48
CA PHE A 106 3.41 20.55 2.80
C PHE A 106 2.80 21.94 2.68
N LYS A 107 2.96 22.82 3.70
CA LYS A 107 2.60 24.23 3.58
C LYS A 107 3.40 24.95 2.49
N LYS A 108 4.71 24.73 2.44
CA LYS A 108 5.62 25.31 1.44
C LYS A 108 5.19 24.95 0.02
N HIS A 109 4.84 23.69 -0.22
CA HIS A 109 4.40 23.16 -1.53
C HIS A 109 2.90 23.34 -1.79
N GLY A 110 2.28 24.30 -1.10
CA GLY A 110 0.95 24.78 -1.44
C GLY A 110 -0.20 23.88 -0.99
N ILE A 111 -0.02 22.98 -0.02
CA ILE A 111 -1.16 22.28 0.59
C ILE A 111 -1.96 23.24 1.49
N THR A 112 -3.28 23.10 1.47
CA THR A 112 -4.20 23.92 2.28
C THR A 112 -4.62 23.18 3.55
N THR A 113 -5.05 21.93 3.40
CA THR A 113 -5.64 21.11 4.46
C THR A 113 -4.88 19.80 4.63
N ILE A 114 -4.62 19.42 5.88
CA ILE A 114 -4.13 18.08 6.21
C ILE A 114 -5.19 17.35 7.02
N ARG A 115 -5.75 16.30 6.41
CA ARG A 115 -6.62 15.33 7.05
C ARG A 115 -5.75 14.33 7.80
N ASN A 116 -5.86 14.31 9.13
CA ASN A 116 -4.92 13.60 10.00
C ASN A 116 -5.63 12.54 10.84
N PHE A 117 -5.24 11.28 10.67
CA PHE A 117 -5.86 10.14 11.34
C PHE A 117 -4.84 9.24 12.03
N ASP A 118 -5.30 8.51 13.04
CA ASP A 118 -4.56 7.41 13.65
C ASP A 118 -5.38 6.11 13.50
N ALA A 119 -4.72 5.02 13.10
CA ALA A 119 -5.37 3.74 12.83
C ALA A 119 -5.91 3.06 14.10
N LEU A 120 -5.39 3.41 15.28
CA LEU A 120 -5.86 2.88 16.56
C LEU A 120 -6.86 3.84 17.25
N ASN A 121 -7.14 5.00 16.64
CA ASN A 121 -7.83 6.12 17.28
C ASN A 121 -7.21 6.50 18.65
N ASP A 122 -5.88 6.39 18.76
CA ASP A 122 -5.12 6.86 19.92
C ASP A 122 -4.84 8.36 19.76
N VAL A 123 -5.50 9.18 20.57
CA VAL A 123 -5.39 10.65 20.51
C VAL A 123 -3.95 11.12 20.71
N ARG A 124 -3.12 10.36 21.43
CA ARG A 124 -1.69 10.68 21.64
C ARG A 124 -0.92 10.72 20.31
N ASN A 125 -1.27 9.84 19.37
CA ASN A 125 -0.67 9.80 18.04
C ASN A 125 -1.16 10.94 17.13
N LEU A 126 -2.28 11.59 17.48
CA LEU A 126 -2.84 12.72 16.74
C LEU A 126 -2.40 14.07 17.30
N GLU A 127 -2.16 14.15 18.61
CA GLU A 127 -1.99 15.43 19.31
C GLU A 127 -0.82 16.23 18.75
N TYR A 128 0.39 15.65 18.75
CA TYR A 128 1.58 16.36 18.31
C TYR A 128 1.53 16.70 16.81
N SER A 129 1.15 15.72 15.97
CA SER A 129 1.04 15.93 14.52
C SER A 129 -0.01 16.98 14.17
N GLY A 130 -1.18 16.97 14.82
CA GLY A 130 -2.23 17.96 14.61
C GLY A 130 -1.83 19.37 15.05
N ARG A 131 -1.11 19.51 16.18
CA ARG A 131 -0.53 20.80 16.60
C ARG A 131 0.51 21.30 15.59
N CYS A 132 1.37 20.43 15.06
CA CYS A 132 2.31 20.80 14.00
C CYS A 132 1.60 21.32 12.74
N VAL A 133 0.52 20.65 12.30
CA VAL A 133 -0.30 21.12 11.17
C VAL A 133 -0.84 22.53 11.46
N TYR A 134 -1.48 22.73 12.59
CA TYR A 134 -2.06 24.01 12.98
C TYR A 134 -1.01 25.13 13.08
N ASN A 135 0.10 24.88 13.79
CA ASN A 135 1.16 25.86 14.05
C ASN A 135 1.91 26.29 12.78
N ASN A 136 1.94 25.45 11.73
CA ASN A 136 2.51 25.81 10.43
C ASN A 136 1.48 26.48 9.49
N GLY A 137 0.30 26.88 10.01
CA GLY A 137 -0.69 27.66 9.25
C GLY A 137 -1.45 26.85 8.20
N LEU A 138 -1.59 25.54 8.40
CA LEU A 138 -2.45 24.65 7.61
C LEU A 138 -3.79 24.45 8.30
N GLN A 139 -4.81 24.12 7.51
CA GLN A 139 -6.10 23.68 8.04
C GLN A 139 -5.96 22.24 8.54
N HIS A 140 -5.94 22.05 9.87
CA HIS A 140 -6.01 20.72 10.46
C HIS A 140 -7.44 20.18 10.43
N GLN A 141 -7.65 19.06 9.75
CA GLN A 141 -8.86 18.25 9.88
C GLN A 141 -8.53 16.99 10.68
N VAL A 142 -9.12 16.89 11.87
CA VAL A 142 -8.93 15.72 12.74
C VAL A 142 -9.86 14.59 12.29
N VAL A 143 -9.35 13.36 12.30
CA VAL A 143 -10.10 12.19 11.83
C VAL A 143 -10.34 11.20 12.96
N ILE A 144 -11.57 10.72 13.04
CA ILE A 144 -11.93 9.51 13.75
C ILE A 144 -12.15 8.43 12.70
N THR A 145 -11.38 7.35 12.76
CA THR A 145 -11.49 6.26 11.79
C THR A 145 -12.58 5.27 12.19
N LEU A 146 -13.33 4.80 11.20
CA LEU A 146 -14.49 3.94 11.36
C LEU A 146 -14.26 2.61 10.66
N MET A 147 -14.95 1.59 11.16
CA MET A 147 -14.95 0.24 10.64
C MET A 147 -16.22 -0.47 11.10
N GLY A 148 -16.81 -1.30 10.25
CA GLY A 148 -17.80 -2.30 10.67
C GLY A 148 -17.08 -3.55 11.16
N LEU A 149 -17.50 -4.06 12.32
CA LEU A 149 -16.95 -5.30 12.87
C LEU A 149 -17.57 -6.53 12.18
N PRO A 150 -16.81 -7.64 12.04
CA PRO A 150 -17.37 -8.92 11.62
C PRO A 150 -18.54 -9.36 12.52
N PRO A 151 -19.49 -10.16 12.00
CA PRO A 151 -20.55 -10.71 12.82
C PRO A 151 -19.99 -11.67 13.88
N GLY A 152 -20.63 -11.72 15.05
CA GLY A 152 -20.29 -12.65 16.12
C GLY A 152 -19.16 -12.21 17.05
N VAL A 153 -18.67 -10.97 16.91
CA VAL A 153 -17.69 -10.38 17.85
C VAL A 153 -18.34 -10.16 19.22
N SER A 154 -17.60 -10.53 20.27
CA SER A 154 -18.07 -10.49 21.66
C SER A 154 -18.05 -9.08 22.27
N ASP A 155 -17.01 -8.29 21.99
CA ASP A 155 -16.89 -6.91 22.43
C ASP A 155 -17.71 -5.98 21.54
N THR A 156 -18.68 -5.28 22.13
CA THR A 156 -19.61 -4.40 21.40
C THR A 156 -19.25 -2.93 21.53
N TYR A 157 -18.23 -2.59 22.33
CA TYR A 157 -17.81 -1.21 22.51
C TYR A 157 -17.00 -0.67 21.32
N PRO A 158 -15.89 -1.31 20.88
CA PRO A 158 -15.12 -0.85 19.73
C PRO A 158 -16.01 -0.66 18.51
N HIS A 159 -15.75 0.40 17.78
CA HIS A 159 -16.47 0.73 16.55
C HIS A 159 -17.99 0.93 16.67
N SER A 160 -18.52 1.04 17.89
CA SER A 160 -19.87 1.54 18.14
C SER A 160 -19.92 3.06 17.98
N ALA A 161 -21.13 3.61 17.80
CA ALA A 161 -21.34 5.06 17.83
C ALA A 161 -20.83 5.70 19.13
N LYS A 162 -20.95 4.99 20.27
CA LYS A 162 -20.42 5.45 21.56
C LYS A 162 -18.90 5.57 21.50
N PHE A 163 -18.19 4.53 21.03
CA PHE A 163 -16.74 4.56 20.92
C PHE A 163 -16.24 5.77 20.11
N TYR A 164 -16.83 6.02 18.94
CA TYR A 164 -16.44 7.16 18.12
C TYR A 164 -16.70 8.51 18.80
N CYS A 165 -17.81 8.64 19.54
CA CYS A 165 -18.09 9.84 20.34
C CYS A 165 -17.08 10.03 21.48
N ASP A 166 -16.73 8.96 22.20
CA ASP A 166 -15.72 9.01 23.26
C ASP A 166 -14.33 9.43 22.71
N ARG A 167 -14.02 9.09 21.44
CA ARG A 167 -12.79 9.58 20.77
C ARG A 167 -12.85 11.07 20.48
N LEU A 168 -14.00 11.58 20.04
CA LEU A 168 -14.20 13.02 19.81
C LEU A 168 -14.08 13.81 21.12
N GLU A 169 -14.70 13.31 22.20
CA GLU A 169 -14.59 13.91 23.54
C GLU A 169 -13.13 13.95 24.00
N ALA A 170 -12.40 12.83 23.86
CA ALA A 170 -10.98 12.80 24.19
C ALA A 170 -10.14 13.80 23.37
N ILE A 171 -10.45 14.00 22.08
CA ILE A 171 -9.79 15.02 21.24
C ILE A 171 -10.05 16.43 21.78
N LEU A 172 -11.30 16.72 22.19
CA LEU A 172 -11.69 18.01 22.77
C LEU A 172 -11.02 18.25 24.13
N GLU A 173 -10.96 17.23 24.99
CA GLU A 173 -10.28 17.28 26.29
C GLU A 173 -8.78 17.53 26.16
N ASN A 174 -8.15 17.05 25.08
CA ASN A 174 -6.74 17.33 24.78
C ASN A 174 -6.49 18.74 24.23
N GLU A 175 -7.53 19.56 24.05
CA GLU A 175 -7.46 20.92 23.49
C GLU A 175 -6.69 20.95 22.14
N LEU A 176 -6.85 19.88 21.34
CA LEU A 176 -6.22 19.77 20.03
C LEU A 176 -6.89 20.77 19.08
N PRO A 177 -6.17 21.74 18.50
CA PRO A 177 -6.77 22.66 17.54
C PRO A 177 -7.09 21.95 16.22
N PHE A 178 -8.32 22.10 15.73
CA PHE A 178 -8.77 21.62 14.42
C PHE A 178 -9.83 22.55 13.84
N HIS A 179 -9.98 22.53 12.52
CA HIS A 179 -10.91 23.37 11.76
C HIS A 179 -12.13 22.58 11.29
N SER A 180 -12.02 21.25 11.16
CA SER A 180 -13.11 20.34 10.85
C SER A 180 -12.83 18.95 11.42
N VAL A 181 -13.88 18.14 11.54
CA VAL A 181 -13.77 16.72 11.92
C VAL A 181 -14.21 15.84 10.76
N CYS A 182 -13.48 14.77 10.50
CA CYS A 182 -13.83 13.76 9.52
C CYS A 182 -14.06 12.40 10.18
N PHE A 183 -15.14 11.73 9.80
CA PHE A 183 -15.42 10.34 10.12
C PHE A 183 -15.05 9.50 8.90
N LYS A 184 -13.95 8.74 8.98
CA LYS A 184 -13.36 7.99 7.86
C LYS A 184 -13.57 6.47 7.97
N ASP A 185 -14.50 5.92 7.20
CA ASP A 185 -14.67 4.48 6.96
C ASP A 185 -13.87 4.03 5.72
N ALA A 186 -12.60 3.68 5.92
CA ALA A 186 -11.71 3.25 4.84
C ALA A 186 -12.08 1.88 4.23
N SER A 187 -12.87 1.09 4.95
CA SER A 187 -13.29 -0.25 4.55
C SER A 187 -14.62 -0.30 3.81
N GLY A 188 -15.47 0.72 3.98
CA GLY A 188 -16.84 0.71 3.47
C GLY A 188 -17.73 -0.32 4.17
N THR A 189 -17.43 -0.65 5.42
CA THR A 189 -18.10 -1.73 6.17
C THR A 189 -19.04 -1.22 7.25
N CYS A 190 -19.01 0.08 7.57
CA CYS A 190 -19.95 0.64 8.53
C CYS A 190 -21.38 0.58 7.99
N THR A 191 -22.34 0.41 8.90
CA THR A 191 -23.75 0.45 8.54
C THR A 191 -24.27 1.90 8.57
N PRO A 192 -25.28 2.23 7.75
CA PRO A 192 -25.90 3.56 7.79
C PRO A 192 -26.42 3.96 9.18
N ASN A 193 -26.88 3.00 9.99
CA ASN A 193 -27.36 3.27 11.34
C ASN A 193 -26.24 3.73 12.28
N VAL A 194 -25.10 3.04 12.28
CA VAL A 194 -23.94 3.43 13.10
C VAL A 194 -23.45 4.82 12.69
N ILE A 195 -23.41 5.11 11.39
CA ILE A 195 -23.01 6.42 10.88
C ILE A 195 -23.98 7.51 11.33
N ARG A 196 -25.30 7.32 11.13
CA ARG A 196 -26.32 8.28 11.55
C ARG A 196 -26.20 8.61 13.04
N ASP A 197 -26.10 7.59 13.87
CA ASP A 197 -26.04 7.76 15.32
C ASP A 197 -24.74 8.44 15.76
N THR A 198 -23.61 8.10 15.10
CA THR A 198 -22.31 8.72 15.36
C THR A 198 -22.32 10.19 14.98
N ILE A 199 -22.73 10.53 13.76
CA ILE A 199 -22.71 11.91 13.24
C ILE A 199 -23.64 12.81 14.04
N LYS A 200 -24.85 12.32 14.37
CA LYS A 200 -25.81 13.09 15.16
C LYS A 200 -25.25 13.45 16.53
N ARG A 201 -24.70 12.47 17.26
CA ARG A 201 -24.10 12.69 18.58
C ARG A 201 -22.82 13.54 18.50
N ALA A 202 -22.01 13.34 17.47
CA ALA A 202 -20.82 14.17 17.24
C ALA A 202 -21.18 15.65 17.06
N ARG A 203 -22.28 15.94 16.35
CA ARG A 203 -22.80 17.32 16.25
C ARG A 203 -23.22 17.86 17.62
N GLU A 204 -23.97 17.08 18.40
CA GLU A 204 -24.38 17.46 19.76
C GLU A 204 -23.17 17.77 20.66
N ILE A 205 -22.11 16.96 20.59
CA ILE A 205 -20.84 17.14 21.33
C ILE A 205 -20.13 18.42 20.88
N LEU A 206 -19.99 18.67 19.58
CA LEU A 206 -19.35 19.89 19.06
C LEU A 206 -20.11 21.15 19.45
N ASP A 207 -21.45 21.12 19.37
CA ASP A 207 -22.31 22.23 19.78
C ASP A 207 -22.14 22.55 21.27
N ALA A 208 -22.13 21.51 22.13
CA ALA A 208 -21.90 21.65 23.57
C ALA A 208 -20.49 22.19 23.89
N ALA A 209 -19.49 21.87 23.06
CA ALA A 209 -18.13 22.40 23.15
C ALA A 209 -17.96 23.80 22.53
N GLY A 210 -19.05 24.47 22.12
CA GLY A 210 -19.00 25.80 21.52
C GLY A 210 -18.46 25.83 20.08
N LYS A 211 -18.39 24.68 19.41
CA LYS A 211 -17.88 24.49 18.03
C LYS A 211 -19.01 24.26 17.02
N LYS A 212 -20.11 25.00 17.14
CA LYS A 212 -21.32 24.82 16.30
C LYS A 212 -21.05 24.93 14.80
N ASP A 213 -20.12 25.78 14.40
CA ASP A 213 -19.75 25.98 12.99
C ASP A 213 -18.64 25.05 12.50
N CYS A 214 -18.16 24.12 13.35
CA CYS A 214 -17.18 23.13 12.94
C CYS A 214 -17.81 22.16 11.93
N PRO A 215 -17.29 22.06 10.69
CA PRO A 215 -17.82 21.14 9.70
C PRO A 215 -17.57 19.69 10.09
N ILE A 216 -18.56 18.85 9.84
CA ILE A 216 -18.45 17.38 9.90
C ILE A 216 -18.38 16.86 8.47
N GLU A 217 -17.31 16.11 8.18
CA GLU A 217 -17.10 15.41 6.92
C GLU A 217 -17.26 13.90 7.09
N MET A 218 -17.93 13.24 6.15
CA MET A 218 -18.02 11.78 6.09
C MET A 218 -17.23 11.27 4.89
N HIS A 219 -16.32 10.33 5.14
CA HIS A 219 -15.60 9.61 4.10
C HIS A 219 -15.93 8.12 4.19
N THR A 220 -16.38 7.50 3.10
CA THR A 220 -16.51 6.04 3.03
C THR A 220 -16.19 5.49 1.63
N HIS A 221 -15.73 4.25 1.57
CA HIS A 221 -15.51 3.52 0.32
C HIS A 221 -16.75 2.72 -0.08
N ASP A 222 -16.92 2.49 -1.38
CA ASP A 222 -18.08 1.79 -1.95
C ASP A 222 -17.88 0.28 -2.09
N THR A 223 -16.85 -0.29 -1.44
CA THR A 223 -16.43 -1.69 -1.64
C THR A 223 -17.57 -2.67 -1.36
N ALA A 224 -18.39 -2.38 -0.34
CA ALA A 224 -19.56 -3.18 0.02
C ALA A 224 -20.88 -2.70 -0.62
N ALA A 225 -20.85 -1.70 -1.50
CA ALA A 225 -22.01 -1.05 -2.12
C ALA A 225 -23.03 -0.44 -1.13
N MET A 226 -22.57 0.07 0.01
CA MET A 226 -23.41 0.71 1.03
C MET A 226 -23.17 2.21 1.19
N SER A 227 -22.18 2.76 0.49
CA SER A 227 -21.64 4.10 0.71
C SER A 227 -22.67 5.22 0.46
N VAL A 228 -23.49 5.13 -0.59
CA VAL A 228 -24.55 6.11 -0.89
C VAL A 228 -25.57 6.17 0.25
N ALA A 229 -26.00 5.02 0.75
CA ALA A 229 -26.92 4.95 1.90
C ALA A 229 -26.27 5.52 3.17
N CYS A 230 -24.96 5.28 3.35
CA CYS A 230 -24.18 5.84 4.45
C CYS A 230 -24.05 7.37 4.36
N TYR A 231 -23.85 7.94 3.17
CA TYR A 231 -23.80 9.38 2.96
C TYR A 231 -25.15 10.06 3.16
N LEU A 232 -26.24 9.46 2.68
CA LEU A 232 -27.59 9.97 2.98
C LEU A 232 -27.83 10.01 4.50
N ALA A 233 -27.50 8.92 5.20
CA ALA A 233 -27.63 8.83 6.65
C ALA A 233 -26.75 9.86 7.39
N ALA A 234 -25.51 10.08 6.94
CA ALA A 234 -24.61 11.08 7.51
C ALA A 234 -25.13 12.51 7.30
N VAL A 235 -25.58 12.83 6.09
CA VAL A 235 -26.09 14.16 5.73
C VAL A 235 -27.37 14.48 6.50
N GLU A 236 -28.29 13.53 6.61
CA GLU A 236 -29.50 13.65 7.44
C GLU A 236 -29.16 13.85 8.93
N ALA A 237 -28.06 13.25 9.40
CA ALA A 237 -27.57 13.41 10.77
C ALA A 237 -26.81 14.72 11.02
N GLY A 238 -26.51 15.51 9.97
CA GLY A 238 -25.86 16.82 10.10
C GLY A 238 -24.44 16.92 9.56
N ALA A 239 -23.95 15.93 8.80
CA ALA A 239 -22.74 16.09 8.00
C ALA A 239 -22.93 17.16 6.93
N GLU A 240 -21.86 17.89 6.61
CA GLU A 240 -21.86 19.02 5.69
C GLU A 240 -20.91 18.83 4.50
N ILE A 241 -20.02 17.85 4.60
CA ILE A 241 -19.07 17.48 3.56
C ILE A 241 -19.09 15.96 3.40
N ILE A 242 -19.01 15.49 2.16
CA ILE A 242 -18.86 14.07 1.82
C ILE A 242 -17.75 13.88 0.78
N ASP A 243 -17.08 12.73 0.80
CA ASP A 243 -16.03 12.42 -0.18
C ASP A 243 -16.60 11.71 -1.40
N LEU A 244 -16.32 12.23 -2.60
CA LEU A 244 -16.78 11.66 -3.88
C LEU A 244 -15.58 11.45 -4.81
N SER A 245 -15.75 10.66 -5.85
CA SER A 245 -14.74 10.39 -6.88
C SER A 245 -15.40 10.40 -8.26
N MET A 246 -14.65 10.64 -9.32
CA MET A 246 -15.11 10.58 -10.71
C MET A 246 -14.82 9.22 -11.33
N SER A 247 -15.65 8.76 -12.26
CA SER A 247 -15.29 7.65 -13.16
C SER A 247 -13.98 7.96 -13.90
N PRO A 248 -13.02 7.02 -14.01
CA PRO A 248 -13.12 5.59 -13.70
C PRO A 248 -12.63 5.21 -12.29
N MET A 249 -12.36 6.18 -11.41
CA MET A 249 -11.86 5.94 -10.06
C MET A 249 -12.95 5.93 -8.98
N SER A 250 -14.22 6.02 -9.38
CA SER A 250 -15.39 5.88 -8.52
C SER A 250 -15.97 4.46 -8.51
N GLY A 251 -16.76 4.16 -7.48
CA GLY A 251 -17.40 2.85 -7.26
C GLY A 251 -16.40 1.74 -6.89
N GLY A 252 -16.93 0.57 -6.56
CA GLY A 252 -16.11 -0.57 -6.13
C GLY A 252 -15.21 -0.18 -4.96
N THR A 253 -13.89 -0.30 -5.13
CA THR A 253 -12.93 0.05 -4.06
C THR A 253 -12.76 1.55 -3.83
N GLY A 254 -13.26 2.42 -4.71
CA GLY A 254 -13.22 3.89 -4.57
C GLY A 254 -14.41 4.46 -3.78
N GLN A 255 -14.60 5.77 -3.88
CA GLN A 255 -15.75 6.49 -3.33
C GLN A 255 -16.93 6.48 -4.32
N PRO A 256 -18.16 6.78 -3.88
CA PRO A 256 -19.27 7.09 -4.76
C PRO A 256 -18.95 8.14 -5.81
N ASP A 257 -19.60 7.96 -6.94
CA ASP A 257 -19.51 8.89 -8.05
C ASP A 257 -20.21 10.23 -7.76
N ILE A 258 -19.65 11.34 -8.25
CA ILE A 258 -20.21 12.70 -8.06
C ILE A 258 -21.62 12.78 -8.63
N LEU A 259 -21.84 12.31 -9.86
CA LEU A 259 -23.14 12.36 -10.52
C LEU A 259 -24.13 11.38 -9.88
N THR A 260 -23.65 10.24 -9.39
CA THR A 260 -24.47 9.28 -8.63
C THR A 260 -25.02 9.93 -7.37
N MET A 261 -24.17 10.58 -6.57
CA MET A 261 -24.62 11.22 -5.33
C MET A 261 -25.51 12.44 -5.60
N TRP A 262 -25.18 13.23 -6.63
CA TRP A 262 -26.06 14.32 -7.10
C TRP A 262 -27.46 13.81 -7.45
N HIS A 263 -27.54 12.67 -8.15
CA HIS A 263 -28.81 12.03 -8.48
C HIS A 263 -29.53 11.50 -7.24
N ALA A 264 -28.80 10.89 -6.30
CA ALA A 264 -29.36 10.34 -5.05
C ALA A 264 -30.03 11.41 -4.18
N PHE A 265 -29.62 12.68 -4.28
CA PHE A 265 -30.27 13.78 -3.57
C PHE A 265 -31.59 14.29 -4.20
N LYS A 266 -31.97 13.84 -5.40
CA LYS A 266 -33.23 14.27 -6.02
C LYS A 266 -34.43 13.87 -5.15
N GLY A 267 -35.33 14.81 -4.91
CA GLY A 267 -36.50 14.61 -4.04
C GLY A 267 -36.20 14.72 -2.54
N THR A 268 -34.94 15.00 -2.15
CA THR A 268 -34.56 15.30 -0.77
C THR A 268 -34.49 16.81 -0.53
N ASN A 269 -34.15 17.21 0.70
CA ASN A 269 -33.90 18.62 1.05
C ASN A 269 -32.46 19.09 0.75
N TYR A 270 -31.62 18.23 0.14
CA TYR A 270 -30.19 18.45 -0.06
C TYR A 270 -29.84 18.58 -1.54
N THR A 271 -28.71 19.23 -1.83
CA THR A 271 -28.16 19.34 -3.18
C THR A 271 -26.64 19.50 -3.13
N LEU A 272 -25.93 19.01 -4.15
CA LEU A 272 -24.52 19.35 -4.37
C LEU A 272 -24.35 20.73 -5.05
N ASP A 273 -25.42 21.25 -5.69
CA ASP A 273 -25.41 22.53 -6.39
C ASP A 273 -24.28 22.61 -7.45
N ILE A 274 -24.33 21.66 -8.40
CA ILE A 274 -23.36 21.47 -9.48
C ILE A 274 -24.03 21.58 -10.86
N ASP A 275 -23.23 21.92 -11.86
CA ASP A 275 -23.57 21.82 -13.28
C ASP A 275 -23.15 20.43 -13.79
N TYR A 276 -24.11 19.51 -13.94
CA TYR A 276 -23.82 18.13 -14.29
C TYR A 276 -23.16 17.99 -15.68
N GLU A 277 -23.38 18.92 -16.61
CA GLU A 277 -22.76 18.88 -17.95
C GLU A 277 -21.29 19.27 -17.90
N LYS A 278 -20.91 20.11 -16.94
CA LYS A 278 -19.49 20.38 -16.68
C LYS A 278 -18.81 19.20 -16.00
N ILE A 279 -19.50 18.53 -15.07
CA ILE A 279 -18.96 17.35 -14.39
C ILE A 279 -18.77 16.21 -15.38
N LEU A 280 -19.73 15.94 -16.27
CA LEU A 280 -19.58 14.95 -17.35
C LEU A 280 -18.34 15.23 -18.21
N ARG A 281 -18.08 16.50 -18.56
CA ARG A 281 -16.86 16.86 -19.30
C ARG A 281 -15.58 16.63 -18.51
N ALA A 282 -15.60 16.86 -17.20
CA ALA A 282 -14.46 16.56 -16.34
C ALA A 282 -14.21 15.05 -16.26
N GLU A 283 -15.28 14.24 -16.16
CA GLU A 283 -15.20 12.78 -16.21
C GLU A 283 -14.67 12.29 -17.57
N ASP A 284 -15.13 12.84 -18.70
CA ASP A 284 -14.62 12.49 -20.03
C ASP A 284 -13.10 12.73 -20.14
N GLU A 285 -12.60 13.87 -19.63
CA GLU A 285 -11.16 14.15 -19.61
C GLU A 285 -10.40 13.23 -18.65
N PHE A 286 -11.04 12.85 -17.54
CA PHE A 286 -10.44 11.93 -16.59
C PHE A 286 -10.36 10.50 -17.13
N GLU A 287 -11.40 10.01 -17.80
CA GLU A 287 -11.41 8.73 -18.49
C GLU A 287 -10.34 8.69 -19.60
N LYS A 288 -10.20 9.76 -20.39
CA LYS A 288 -9.12 9.87 -21.38
C LYS A 288 -7.74 9.78 -20.73
N ALA A 289 -7.51 10.52 -19.64
CA ALA A 289 -6.25 10.49 -18.90
C ALA A 289 -5.92 9.08 -18.38
N MET A 290 -6.93 8.34 -17.92
CA MET A 290 -6.76 7.03 -17.32
C MET A 290 -6.78 5.87 -18.32
N SER A 291 -7.16 6.11 -19.58
CA SER A 291 -7.39 5.08 -20.61
C SER A 291 -6.20 4.16 -20.90
N LYS A 292 -4.96 4.60 -20.64
CA LYS A 292 -3.75 3.79 -20.83
C LYS A 292 -3.38 2.92 -19.63
N TYR A 293 -3.98 3.17 -18.47
CA TYR A 293 -3.69 2.45 -17.23
C TYR A 293 -4.53 1.18 -17.12
N MET A 294 -3.93 0.12 -16.58
CA MET A 294 -4.64 -1.12 -16.29
C MET A 294 -5.50 -0.93 -15.03
N LEU A 295 -6.80 -1.17 -15.17
CA LEU A 295 -7.76 -1.19 -14.06
C LEU A 295 -8.00 -2.64 -13.62
N PRO A 296 -7.63 -3.02 -12.39
CA PRO A 296 -7.94 -4.34 -11.85
C PRO A 296 -9.46 -4.57 -11.78
N PRO A 297 -10.00 -5.72 -12.23
CA PRO A 297 -11.44 -5.98 -12.17
C PRO A 297 -12.02 -5.84 -10.76
N GLU A 298 -11.32 -6.36 -9.74
CA GLU A 298 -11.76 -6.28 -8.34
C GLU A 298 -11.88 -4.85 -7.82
N ALA A 299 -11.19 -3.89 -8.44
CA ALA A 299 -11.26 -2.50 -8.03
C ALA A 299 -12.59 -1.85 -8.41
N LYS A 300 -13.29 -2.39 -9.42
CA LYS A 300 -14.56 -1.88 -9.96
C LYS A 300 -15.77 -2.69 -9.51
N GLU A 301 -15.55 -3.85 -8.89
CA GLU A 301 -16.62 -4.74 -8.45
C GLU A 301 -17.02 -4.49 -7.00
N THR A 302 -18.31 -4.71 -6.70
CA THR A 302 -18.79 -4.81 -5.33
C THR A 302 -18.32 -6.12 -4.70
N ASN A 303 -17.75 -6.04 -3.50
CA ASN A 303 -17.35 -7.19 -2.72
C ASN A 303 -18.05 -7.21 -1.35
N PRO A 304 -19.20 -7.90 -1.22
CA PRO A 304 -19.93 -7.96 0.05
C PRO A 304 -19.18 -8.75 1.13
N ARG A 305 -18.19 -9.59 0.77
CA ARG A 305 -17.41 -10.37 1.75
C ARG A 305 -16.57 -9.47 2.67
N ILE A 306 -16.30 -8.24 2.25
CA ILE A 306 -15.55 -7.26 3.04
C ILE A 306 -16.27 -6.89 4.35
N THR A 307 -17.60 -7.01 4.39
CA THR A 307 -18.39 -6.84 5.63
C THR A 307 -18.11 -7.92 6.67
N LEU A 308 -17.55 -9.05 6.24
CA LEU A 308 -17.21 -10.17 7.10
C LEU A 308 -15.75 -10.13 7.56
N SER A 309 -14.93 -9.24 7.01
CA SER A 309 -13.55 -9.01 7.41
C SER A 309 -13.13 -7.64 6.89
N PRO A 310 -12.99 -6.65 7.78
CA PRO A 310 -12.85 -5.26 7.36
C PRO A 310 -11.49 -5.07 6.70
N MET A 311 -11.46 -5.06 5.38
CA MET A 311 -10.26 -4.74 4.61
C MET A 311 -10.55 -3.54 3.71
N PRO A 312 -9.72 -2.48 3.77
CA PRO A 312 -9.85 -1.32 2.89
C PRO A 312 -9.82 -1.68 1.42
N GLY A 313 -10.54 -0.91 0.59
CA GLY A 313 -10.58 -1.12 -0.85
C GLY A 313 -9.18 -1.16 -1.49
N GLY A 314 -8.33 -0.16 -1.21
CA GLY A 314 -6.96 -0.17 -1.74
C GLY A 314 -6.08 -1.31 -1.21
N ALA A 315 -6.35 -1.81 0.01
CA ALA A 315 -5.65 -2.98 0.54
C ALA A 315 -6.12 -4.28 -0.13
N LEU A 316 -7.42 -4.40 -0.44
CA LEU A 316 -7.98 -5.50 -1.21
C LEU A 316 -7.27 -5.62 -2.56
N THR A 317 -7.30 -4.57 -3.38
CA THR A 317 -6.67 -4.55 -4.72
C THR A 317 -5.18 -4.86 -4.66
N ALA A 318 -4.46 -4.26 -3.71
CA ALA A 318 -3.02 -4.50 -3.58
C ALA A 318 -2.70 -5.94 -3.18
N ASN A 319 -3.42 -6.49 -2.18
CA ASN A 319 -3.15 -7.84 -1.69
C ASN A 319 -3.56 -8.92 -2.69
N THR A 320 -4.72 -8.80 -3.33
CA THR A 320 -5.14 -9.75 -4.38
C THR A 320 -4.14 -9.76 -5.53
N GLN A 321 -3.63 -8.59 -5.92
CA GLN A 321 -2.59 -8.51 -6.94
C GLN A 321 -1.30 -9.19 -6.50
N MET A 322 -0.81 -8.92 -5.29
CA MET A 322 0.39 -9.59 -4.76
C MET A 322 0.20 -11.11 -4.67
N MET A 323 -1.00 -11.58 -4.34
CA MET A 323 -1.30 -13.00 -4.30
C MET A 323 -1.33 -13.63 -5.70
N ARG A 324 -1.76 -12.91 -6.75
CA ARG A 324 -1.61 -13.39 -8.13
C ARG A 324 -0.15 -13.48 -8.53
N ASP A 325 0.61 -12.44 -8.23
CA ASP A 325 2.05 -12.36 -8.56
C ASP A 325 2.83 -13.51 -7.89
N ASN A 326 2.34 -14.06 -6.76
CA ASN A 326 2.92 -15.20 -6.05
C ASN A 326 2.09 -16.50 -6.14
N ASN A 327 1.23 -16.66 -7.17
CA ASN A 327 0.40 -17.85 -7.43
C ASN A 327 -0.51 -18.34 -6.27
N CYS A 328 -0.72 -17.51 -5.25
CA CYS A 328 -1.41 -17.90 -4.02
C CYS A 328 -2.82 -17.30 -3.88
N LEU A 329 -3.37 -16.66 -4.92
CA LEU A 329 -4.70 -16.03 -4.88
C LEU A 329 -5.82 -16.99 -4.42
N HIS A 330 -5.69 -18.27 -4.72
CA HIS A 330 -6.64 -19.31 -4.30
C HIS A 330 -6.79 -19.42 -2.77
N LEU A 331 -5.80 -18.95 -1.99
CA LEU A 331 -5.85 -18.92 -0.52
C LEU A 331 -6.66 -17.76 0.05
N PHE A 332 -6.99 -16.75 -0.77
CA PHE A 332 -7.63 -15.51 -0.32
C PHE A 332 -8.90 -15.74 0.53
N PRO A 333 -9.83 -16.65 0.19
CA PRO A 333 -11.01 -16.90 1.02
C PRO A 333 -10.68 -17.32 2.47
N GLU A 334 -9.66 -18.17 2.65
CA GLU A 334 -9.25 -18.62 3.98
C GLU A 334 -8.51 -17.52 4.75
N VAL A 335 -7.72 -16.68 4.07
CA VAL A 335 -7.06 -15.52 4.70
C VAL A 335 -8.10 -14.54 5.24
N ILE A 336 -9.15 -14.26 4.47
CA ILE A 336 -10.24 -13.37 4.88
C ILE A 336 -11.00 -13.92 6.08
N LYS A 337 -11.22 -15.23 6.12
CA LYS A 337 -11.85 -15.90 7.26
C LYS A 337 -10.97 -15.83 8.51
N ALA A 338 -9.67 -16.12 8.38
CA ALA A 338 -8.70 -16.06 9.48
C ALA A 338 -8.54 -14.64 10.05
N MET A 339 -8.66 -13.62 9.19
CA MET A 339 -8.53 -12.22 9.59
C MET A 339 -9.58 -11.78 10.64
N ARG A 340 -10.73 -12.44 10.73
CA ARG A 340 -11.75 -12.13 11.78
C ARG A 340 -11.19 -12.29 13.19
N GLU A 341 -10.56 -13.43 13.45
CA GLU A 341 -9.94 -13.72 14.75
C GLU A 341 -8.77 -12.77 15.02
N VAL A 342 -7.99 -12.46 13.98
CA VAL A 342 -6.84 -11.54 14.08
C VAL A 342 -7.27 -10.13 14.49
N VAL A 343 -8.40 -9.63 13.99
CA VAL A 343 -8.95 -8.32 14.40
C VAL A 343 -9.37 -8.33 15.88
N GLU A 344 -10.13 -9.35 16.29
CA GLU A 344 -10.64 -9.48 17.67
C GLU A 344 -9.49 -9.64 18.68
N ARG A 345 -8.57 -10.56 18.43
CA ARG A 345 -7.44 -10.82 19.34
C ARG A 345 -6.40 -9.69 19.32
N GLY A 346 -6.40 -8.86 18.28
CA GLY A 346 -5.51 -7.72 18.12
C GLY A 346 -5.98 -6.43 18.82
N GLY A 347 -7.15 -6.45 19.45
CA GLY A 347 -7.69 -5.29 20.18
C GLY A 347 -8.44 -4.27 19.31
N PHE A 348 -8.97 -4.71 18.15
CA PHE A 348 -9.88 -3.93 17.30
C PHE A 348 -9.33 -2.59 16.79
N GLY A 349 -8.07 -2.50 16.40
CA GLY A 349 -7.59 -1.36 15.63
C GLY A 349 -8.39 -1.18 14.34
N THR A 350 -8.64 0.06 13.92
CA THR A 350 -9.31 0.31 12.65
C THR A 350 -8.44 -0.26 11.52
N SER A 351 -9.03 -1.09 10.68
CA SER A 351 -8.37 -1.63 9.50
C SER A 351 -8.18 -0.54 8.46
N VAL A 352 -7.10 0.21 8.61
CA VAL A 352 -6.56 1.22 7.71
C VAL A 352 -5.03 1.15 7.82
N THR A 353 -4.28 1.71 6.88
CA THR A 353 -2.81 1.65 6.93
C THR A 353 -2.27 2.25 8.23
N PRO A 354 -1.36 1.57 8.96
CA PRO A 354 -0.72 0.29 8.61
C PRO A 354 -1.45 -0.98 9.13
N VAL A 355 -2.41 -0.83 10.03
CA VAL A 355 -3.13 -1.93 10.72
C VAL A 355 -3.78 -2.92 9.76
N SER A 356 -4.39 -2.45 8.66
CA SER A 356 -4.99 -3.35 7.65
C SER A 356 -3.97 -4.32 7.07
N GLN A 357 -2.72 -3.89 6.89
CA GLN A 357 -1.64 -4.74 6.41
C GLN A 357 -1.22 -5.74 7.49
N PHE A 358 -1.15 -5.31 8.75
CA PHE A 358 -0.80 -6.19 9.87
C PHE A 358 -1.80 -7.33 10.03
N TYR A 359 -3.09 -7.01 9.92
CA TYR A 359 -4.15 -8.01 9.98
C TYR A 359 -4.07 -9.00 8.82
N PHE A 360 -3.90 -8.50 7.59
CA PHE A 360 -3.79 -9.36 6.43
C PHE A 360 -2.55 -10.27 6.49
N GLN A 361 -1.40 -9.71 6.85
CA GLN A 361 -0.14 -10.44 6.98
C GLN A 361 -0.21 -11.53 8.05
N GLN A 362 -0.74 -11.21 9.24
CA GLN A 362 -0.91 -12.20 10.31
C GLN A 362 -1.91 -13.28 9.90
N ALA A 363 -3.02 -12.93 9.24
CA ALA A 363 -3.99 -13.91 8.73
C ALA A 363 -3.37 -14.81 7.65
N PHE A 364 -2.58 -14.26 6.73
CA PHE A 364 -1.86 -15.01 5.72
C PHE A 364 -0.88 -16.01 6.33
N ALA A 365 -0.11 -15.57 7.34
CA ALA A 365 0.79 -16.45 8.09
C ALA A 365 0.02 -17.56 8.82
N ASN A 366 -1.11 -17.24 9.45
CA ASN A 366 -1.96 -18.25 10.12
C ASN A 366 -2.48 -19.32 9.14
N VAL A 367 -2.82 -18.94 7.90
CA VAL A 367 -3.30 -19.88 6.86
C VAL A 367 -2.17 -20.72 6.27
N THR A 368 -1.01 -20.12 6.02
CA THR A 368 0.09 -20.78 5.31
C THR A 368 1.04 -21.55 6.22
N GLN A 369 1.24 -21.09 7.46
CA GLN A 369 2.23 -21.63 8.40
C GLN A 369 1.59 -22.27 9.65
N GLY A 370 0.26 -22.25 9.74
CA GLY A 370 -0.49 -22.73 10.89
C GLY A 370 -0.87 -21.62 11.87
N ALA A 371 -2.05 -21.75 12.47
CA ALA A 371 -2.64 -20.72 13.33
C ALA A 371 -1.69 -20.33 14.48
N TRP A 372 -1.36 -19.04 14.57
CA TRP A 372 -0.56 -18.43 15.63
C TRP A 372 0.83 -19.06 15.85
N THR A 373 1.32 -19.83 14.88
CA THR A 373 2.67 -20.42 14.94
C THR A 373 3.74 -19.34 14.79
N LYS A 374 3.48 -18.34 13.94
CA LYS A 374 4.35 -17.19 13.71
C LYS A 374 3.58 -15.89 13.97
N ILE A 375 4.13 -15.03 14.81
CA ILE A 375 3.72 -13.63 14.94
C ILE A 375 4.48 -12.79 13.91
N THR A 376 3.74 -12.04 13.10
CA THR A 376 4.29 -11.08 12.14
C THR A 376 4.71 -9.80 12.87
N ASP A 377 5.82 -9.20 12.45
CA ASP A 377 6.46 -8.09 13.18
C ASP A 377 5.53 -6.89 13.41
N GLY A 378 4.79 -6.48 12.39
CA GLY A 378 3.87 -5.34 12.48
C GLY A 378 2.73 -5.58 13.46
N TYR A 379 2.08 -6.74 13.35
CA TYR A 379 1.00 -7.14 14.25
C TYR A 379 1.50 -7.29 15.69
N GLY A 380 2.65 -7.96 15.88
CA GLY A 380 3.25 -8.16 17.20
C GLY A 380 3.63 -6.84 17.87
N LYS A 381 4.29 -5.92 17.15
CA LYS A 381 4.62 -4.58 17.66
C LYS A 381 3.36 -3.78 18.02
N MET A 382 2.28 -3.93 17.26
CA MET A 382 1.00 -3.26 17.55
C MET A 382 0.40 -3.76 18.87
N VAL A 383 0.26 -5.08 19.06
CA VAL A 383 -0.31 -5.63 20.30
C VAL A 383 0.58 -5.43 21.53
N LEU A 384 1.88 -5.21 21.31
CA LEU A 384 2.84 -4.85 22.36
C LEU A 384 2.85 -3.34 22.70
N GLY A 385 2.08 -2.50 21.98
CA GLY A 385 1.92 -1.07 22.27
C GLY A 385 2.89 -0.13 21.55
N TYR A 386 3.75 -0.64 20.66
CA TYR A 386 4.74 0.19 19.92
C TYR A 386 4.12 1.04 18.79
N PHE A 387 2.85 0.84 18.48
CA PHE A 387 2.08 1.69 17.56
C PHE A 387 1.06 2.59 18.28
N GLY A 388 0.92 2.46 19.60
CA GLY A 388 -0.10 3.15 20.39
C GLY A 388 -1.03 2.19 21.11
N ARG A 389 -2.09 2.73 21.70
CA ARG A 389 -3.12 1.96 22.41
C ARG A 389 -4.20 1.51 21.44
N THR A 390 -4.42 0.21 21.37
CA THR A 390 -5.55 -0.38 20.66
C THR A 390 -6.88 -0.01 21.33
N PRO A 391 -8.00 0.05 20.57
CA PRO A 391 -9.33 0.38 21.11
C PRO A 391 -9.78 -0.48 22.30
N SER A 392 -9.49 -1.78 22.28
CA SER A 392 -9.60 -2.67 23.44
C SER A 392 -8.26 -3.31 23.76
N LYS A 393 -8.13 -3.88 24.96
CA LYS A 393 -6.94 -4.64 25.33
C LYS A 393 -6.78 -5.85 24.40
N PRO A 394 -5.61 -6.07 23.77
CA PRO A 394 -5.38 -7.27 22.99
C PRO A 394 -5.44 -8.53 23.85
N ASP A 395 -5.62 -9.68 23.19
CA ASP A 395 -5.64 -10.99 23.85
C ASP A 395 -4.31 -11.25 24.61
N PRO A 396 -4.35 -11.56 25.92
CA PRO A 396 -3.15 -11.79 26.72
C PRO A 396 -2.23 -12.92 26.20
N GLU A 397 -2.79 -13.97 25.60
CA GLU A 397 -1.99 -15.05 25.00
C GLU A 397 -1.21 -14.54 23.79
N ILE A 398 -1.87 -13.73 22.96
CA ILE A 398 -1.24 -13.11 21.78
C ILE A 398 -0.16 -12.11 22.19
N VAL A 399 -0.40 -11.31 23.23
CA VAL A 399 0.62 -10.41 23.79
C VAL A 399 1.85 -11.19 24.26
N LYS A 400 1.65 -12.32 24.96
CA LYS A 400 2.73 -13.18 25.41
C LYS A 400 3.50 -13.80 24.24
N LEU A 401 2.79 -14.37 23.26
CA LEU A 401 3.38 -14.92 22.03
C LEU A 401 4.21 -13.88 21.28
N ALA A 402 3.67 -12.67 21.12
CA ALA A 402 4.37 -11.58 20.46
C ALA A 402 5.64 -11.18 21.22
N ALA A 403 5.57 -11.05 22.55
CA ALA A 403 6.72 -10.72 23.37
C ALA A 403 7.83 -11.79 23.28
N ASP A 404 7.44 -13.07 23.34
CA ASP A 404 8.35 -14.21 23.31
C ASP A 404 9.01 -14.38 21.94
N GLN A 405 8.27 -14.22 20.84
CA GLN A 405 8.80 -14.40 19.49
C GLN A 405 9.62 -13.19 19.00
N LEU A 406 9.18 -11.96 19.33
CA LEU A 406 9.87 -10.74 18.92
C LEU A 406 10.98 -10.32 19.88
N LYS A 407 11.09 -10.95 21.06
CA LYS A 407 12.04 -10.59 22.13
C LYS A 407 11.87 -9.12 22.55
N MET A 408 10.61 -8.68 22.63
CA MET A 408 10.24 -7.30 22.95
C MET A 408 9.23 -7.29 24.09
N ALA A 409 9.46 -6.47 25.12
CA ALA A 409 8.52 -6.33 26.21
C ALA A 409 7.32 -5.47 25.80
N PRO A 410 6.10 -5.74 26.30
CA PRO A 410 4.98 -4.81 26.15
C PRO A 410 5.32 -3.43 26.72
N THR A 411 4.85 -2.37 26.08
CA THR A 411 5.05 -0.98 26.49
C THR A 411 3.75 -0.19 26.51
N SER A 412 3.69 0.82 27.37
CA SER A 412 2.63 1.83 27.39
C SER A 412 3.15 3.24 27.06
N GLU A 413 4.45 3.34 26.79
CA GLU A 413 5.13 4.59 26.40
C GLU A 413 4.51 5.15 25.12
N ASP A 414 4.53 6.48 25.00
CA ASP A 414 4.11 7.16 23.78
C ASP A 414 5.08 6.78 22.63
N PRO A 415 4.58 6.21 21.52
CA PRO A 415 5.43 5.83 20.39
C PRO A 415 6.25 6.99 19.83
N ARG A 416 5.75 8.24 19.90
CA ARG A 416 6.52 9.42 19.50
C ARG A 416 7.76 9.61 20.35
N LEU A 417 7.66 9.43 21.67
CA LEU A 417 8.79 9.56 22.59
C LEU A 417 9.81 8.43 22.40
N LEU A 418 9.36 7.23 22.03
CA LEU A 418 10.25 6.15 21.63
C LEU A 418 11.02 6.52 20.35
N ASN A 419 10.35 7.14 19.38
CA ASN A 419 10.98 7.59 18.14
C ASN A 419 11.99 8.72 18.37
N ASP A 420 11.70 9.67 19.26
CA ASP A 420 12.61 10.76 19.60
C ASP A 420 13.92 10.26 20.25
N LYS A 421 13.89 9.10 20.91
CA LYS A 421 15.06 8.44 21.50
C LYS A 421 15.84 7.57 20.51
N ASN A 422 15.28 7.31 19.33
CA ASN A 422 15.88 6.41 18.35
C ASN A 422 16.87 7.17 17.46
N GLU A 423 18.16 6.91 17.65
CA GLU A 423 19.25 7.54 16.87
C GLU A 423 19.21 7.22 15.36
N LYS A 424 18.39 6.24 14.94
CA LYS A 424 18.16 5.90 13.54
C LYS A 424 16.94 6.60 12.92
N LEU A 425 16.35 7.55 13.62
CA LEU A 425 15.27 8.40 13.14
C LEU A 425 15.68 9.88 13.25
N GLY A 426 14.88 10.75 12.65
CA GLY A 426 15.06 12.20 12.76
C GLY A 426 15.95 12.83 11.71
N ILE A 427 15.98 14.16 11.76
CA ILE A 427 16.71 15.02 10.82
C ILE A 427 18.20 14.73 10.89
N ALA A 428 18.75 14.50 12.08
CA ALA A 428 20.17 14.23 12.26
C ALA A 428 20.62 12.95 11.53
N TYR A 429 19.88 11.84 11.73
CA TYR A 429 20.15 10.58 11.05
C TYR A 429 20.04 10.72 9.53
N CYS A 430 18.94 11.31 9.04
CA CYS A 430 18.71 11.48 7.60
C CYS A 430 19.76 12.39 6.95
N THR A 431 20.20 13.43 7.65
CA THR A 431 21.30 14.32 7.21
C THR A 431 22.61 13.55 7.03
N GLU A 432 22.92 12.66 7.97
CA GLU A 432 24.12 11.83 7.89
C GLU A 432 24.04 10.84 6.72
N GLN A 433 22.87 10.21 6.50
CA GLN A 433 22.65 9.35 5.34
C GLN A 433 22.86 10.09 4.02
N LEU A 434 22.38 11.33 3.89
CA LEU A 434 22.61 12.14 2.68
C LEU A 434 24.10 12.46 2.49
N LYS A 435 24.81 12.87 3.54
CA LYS A 435 26.25 13.17 3.49
C LYS A 435 27.08 11.95 3.09
N GLN A 436 26.83 10.79 3.70
CA GLN A 436 27.53 9.54 3.40
C GLN A 436 27.36 9.11 1.95
N ASN A 437 26.24 9.50 1.32
CA ASN A 437 25.94 9.20 -0.07
C ASN A 437 26.26 10.35 -1.04
N ASN A 438 26.95 11.40 -0.57
CA ASN A 438 27.29 12.60 -1.34
C ASN A 438 26.07 13.29 -1.99
N LEU A 439 24.93 13.28 -1.31
CA LEU A 439 23.69 13.90 -1.76
C LEU A 439 23.49 15.27 -1.11
N PRO A 440 22.82 16.23 -1.79
CA PRO A 440 22.51 17.54 -1.21
C PRO A 440 21.66 17.40 0.06
N VAL A 441 22.05 18.14 1.11
CA VAL A 441 21.29 18.22 2.36
C VAL A 441 20.27 19.35 2.26
N THR A 442 19.07 19.02 1.82
CA THR A 442 17.91 19.92 1.80
C THR A 442 16.80 19.37 2.71
N GLU A 443 15.86 20.23 3.12
CA GLU A 443 14.71 19.80 3.92
C GLU A 443 13.88 18.73 3.20
N GLU A 444 13.69 18.88 1.89
CA GLU A 444 13.01 17.92 1.02
C GLU A 444 13.73 16.58 1.01
N ASN A 445 15.05 16.56 0.77
CA ASN A 445 15.83 15.32 0.71
C ASN A 445 15.87 14.61 2.06
N ILE A 446 15.97 15.37 3.17
CA ILE A 446 15.87 14.83 4.53
C ILE A 446 14.52 14.14 4.71
N PHE A 447 13.44 14.81 4.30
CA PHE A 447 12.09 14.29 4.44
C PHE A 447 11.82 13.07 3.54
N ILE A 448 12.36 13.06 2.32
CA ILE A 448 12.32 11.92 1.41
C ILE A 448 13.00 10.71 2.06
N VAL A 449 14.22 10.86 2.57
CA VAL A 449 14.92 9.77 3.26
C VAL A 449 14.14 9.28 4.48
N ALA A 450 13.57 10.18 5.29
CA ALA A 450 12.80 9.81 6.47
C ALA A 450 11.51 9.01 6.14
N CYS A 451 10.76 9.44 5.12
CA CYS A 451 9.44 8.86 4.83
C CYS A 451 9.47 7.72 3.79
N CYS A 452 10.52 7.67 2.96
CA CYS A 452 10.67 6.70 1.87
C CYS A 452 11.84 5.72 2.10
N GLU A 453 12.63 5.90 3.15
CA GLU A 453 13.73 5.02 3.58
C GLU A 453 14.67 4.73 2.39
N ASP A 454 15.14 3.48 2.24
CA ASP A 454 16.09 3.08 1.20
C ASP A 454 15.63 3.41 -0.23
N LYS A 455 14.31 3.33 -0.49
CA LYS A 455 13.76 3.68 -1.80
C LYS A 455 13.84 5.17 -2.09
N GLY A 456 13.66 6.01 -1.08
CA GLY A 456 13.87 7.46 -1.20
C GLY A 456 15.34 7.78 -1.49
N LEU A 457 16.26 7.11 -0.78
CA LEU A 457 17.69 7.26 -1.00
C LEU A 457 18.12 6.79 -2.40
N ALA A 458 17.59 5.66 -2.88
CA ALA A 458 17.83 5.15 -4.22
C ALA A 458 17.34 6.16 -5.29
N PHE A 459 16.16 6.73 -5.10
CA PHE A 459 15.64 7.78 -5.98
C PHE A 459 16.57 8.98 -6.07
N LEU A 460 17.05 9.48 -4.93
CA LEU A 460 17.97 10.62 -4.89
C LEU A 460 19.33 10.32 -5.55
N LYS A 461 19.72 9.04 -5.62
CA LYS A 461 20.92 8.57 -6.36
C LYS A 461 20.69 8.41 -7.87
N GLY A 462 19.47 8.63 -8.35
CA GLY A 462 19.11 8.58 -9.76
C GLY A 462 18.35 7.33 -10.18
N ASP A 463 17.99 6.43 -9.26
CA ASP A 463 17.08 5.33 -9.59
C ASP A 463 15.67 5.90 -9.84
N ARG A 464 15.14 5.70 -11.04
CA ARG A 464 13.83 6.23 -11.45
C ARG A 464 12.95 5.08 -11.93
N PRO A 465 12.43 4.26 -10.99
CA PRO A 465 11.64 3.09 -11.35
C PRO A 465 10.35 3.51 -12.04
N MET A 466 10.03 2.82 -13.14
CA MET A 466 8.73 2.94 -13.82
C MET A 466 7.89 1.70 -13.53
N GLY A 467 7.14 1.77 -12.43
CA GLY A 467 6.26 0.72 -11.91
C GLY A 467 4.76 0.95 -12.19
N CYS A 468 4.40 2.02 -12.91
CA CYS A 468 3.05 2.21 -13.46
C CYS A 468 2.64 1.03 -14.34
N ARG A 469 1.37 0.63 -14.26
CA ARG A 469 0.84 -0.54 -14.98
C ARG A 469 0.00 -0.06 -16.16
N PHE A 470 0.55 -0.18 -17.36
CA PHE A 470 -0.16 0.19 -18.59
C PHE A 470 -0.80 -1.03 -19.26
N ILE A 471 -1.89 -0.80 -20.00
CA ILE A 471 -2.61 -1.86 -20.72
C ILE A 471 -1.68 -2.56 -21.72
N GLU A 472 -0.85 -1.80 -22.43
CA GLU A 472 0.09 -2.34 -23.44
C GLU A 472 1.08 -3.36 -22.85
N ASP A 473 1.52 -3.16 -21.60
CA ASP A 473 2.46 -4.06 -20.94
C ASP A 473 1.80 -5.38 -20.54
N THR A 474 0.52 -5.32 -20.15
CA THR A 474 -0.26 -6.53 -19.85
C THR A 474 -0.57 -7.36 -21.09
N ALA A 475 -0.78 -6.74 -22.25
CA ALA A 475 -0.98 -7.44 -23.52
C ALA A 475 0.30 -8.15 -23.99
N LYS A 476 1.48 -7.56 -23.77
CA LYS A 476 2.78 -8.19 -24.05
C LYS A 476 3.04 -9.39 -23.13
N ASN A 477 2.70 -9.27 -21.85
CA ASN A 477 2.87 -10.35 -20.88
C ASN A 477 1.85 -11.49 -21.08
N ALA A 478 0.60 -11.18 -21.43
CA ALA A 478 -0.42 -12.20 -21.75
C ALA A 478 -0.03 -13.07 -22.96
N ASN A 479 0.58 -12.47 -23.99
CA ASN A 479 1.12 -13.19 -25.15
C ASN A 479 2.41 -13.99 -24.83
N SER A 480 3.08 -13.70 -23.71
CA SER A 480 4.23 -14.49 -23.24
C SER A 480 3.81 -15.71 -22.41
N THR A 481 2.65 -15.65 -21.75
CA THR A 481 2.09 -16.77 -20.96
C THR A 481 1.55 -17.93 -21.79
N GLU A 482 1.22 -17.73 -23.07
CA GLU A 482 0.89 -18.84 -24.00
C GLU A 482 2.12 -19.48 -24.67
N LYS A 483 3.34 -19.01 -24.37
CA LYS A 483 4.60 -19.59 -24.86
C LYS A 483 5.61 -19.86 -23.73
N LYS A 484 5.14 -20.39 -22.60
CA LYS A 484 6.02 -20.99 -21.58
C LYS A 484 6.54 -22.39 -21.92
N ASP A 485 6.57 -22.74 -23.20
CA ASP A 485 7.47 -23.74 -23.78
C ASP A 485 8.36 -23.07 -24.83
N ARG A 486 9.29 -22.22 -24.38
CA ARG A 486 10.55 -21.87 -25.08
C ARG A 486 11.36 -20.94 -24.18
N LYS A 487 12.32 -21.54 -23.46
CA LYS A 487 13.44 -20.81 -22.86
C LYS A 487 14.13 -19.99 -23.95
N THR A 488 14.10 -18.67 -23.83
CA THR A 488 15.10 -17.79 -24.44
C THR A 488 15.67 -16.94 -23.32
N ASN A 489 16.81 -17.37 -22.79
CA ASN A 489 17.65 -16.55 -21.93
C ASN A 489 18.25 -15.45 -22.81
N MET A 490 17.73 -14.22 -22.72
CA MET A 490 18.50 -13.03 -23.06
C MET A 490 19.34 -12.66 -21.84
N ALA A 491 20.49 -13.33 -21.70
CA ALA A 491 21.58 -12.85 -20.88
C ALA A 491 22.61 -12.21 -21.82
N ASN A 492 22.90 -10.93 -21.59
CA ASN A 492 24.05 -10.23 -22.18
C ASN A 492 25.32 -11.06 -21.92
N ASN A 493 25.93 -11.65 -22.95
CA ASN A 493 27.26 -12.25 -22.82
C ASN A 493 28.04 -12.16 -24.14
N ASN A 494 29.17 -11.44 -24.11
CA ASN A 494 30.21 -11.42 -25.14
C ASN A 494 31.01 -12.75 -25.14
N ALA A 495 30.34 -13.90 -25.23
CA ALA A 495 30.98 -15.21 -25.21
C ALA A 495 30.82 -15.95 -26.57
N PRO A 496 31.77 -16.81 -26.97
CA PRO A 496 31.62 -17.71 -28.11
C PRO A 496 30.36 -18.58 -28.01
N ALA A 497 29.63 -18.75 -29.11
CA ALA A 497 28.40 -19.52 -29.15
C ALA A 497 28.37 -20.50 -30.34
N SER A 498 27.85 -21.70 -30.10
CA SER A 498 27.69 -22.76 -31.12
C SER A 498 26.22 -22.90 -31.52
N TYR A 499 25.97 -23.05 -32.82
CA TYR A 499 24.64 -23.15 -33.42
C TYR A 499 24.55 -24.37 -34.33
N THR A 500 23.35 -24.95 -34.45
CA THR A 500 23.03 -25.84 -35.58
C THR A 500 22.19 -25.07 -36.59
N VAL A 501 22.72 -24.87 -37.79
CA VAL A 501 22.08 -24.10 -38.87
C VAL A 501 21.71 -25.04 -40.00
N VAL A 502 20.47 -24.98 -40.49
CA VAL A 502 20.02 -25.77 -41.63
C VAL A 502 20.11 -24.93 -42.89
N VAL A 503 20.94 -25.35 -43.85
CA VAL A 503 21.08 -24.70 -45.16
C VAL A 503 20.70 -25.71 -46.23
N ASN A 504 19.71 -25.37 -47.07
CA ASN A 504 19.19 -26.25 -48.12
C ASN A 504 18.77 -27.65 -47.63
N GLY A 505 18.16 -27.72 -46.44
CA GLY A 505 17.67 -28.97 -45.85
C GLY A 505 18.76 -29.86 -45.23
N LYS A 506 20.03 -29.42 -45.20
CA LYS A 506 21.13 -30.12 -44.52
C LYS A 506 21.54 -29.36 -43.26
N PRO A 507 21.56 -30.00 -42.08
CA PRO A 507 22.01 -29.34 -40.86
C PRO A 507 23.54 -29.22 -40.85
N TYR A 508 24.05 -28.13 -40.30
CA TYR A 508 25.47 -27.85 -40.10
C TYR A 508 25.68 -27.38 -38.67
N HIS A 509 26.75 -27.83 -38.02
CA HIS A 509 27.22 -27.27 -36.75
C HIS A 509 28.14 -26.08 -37.03
N VAL A 510 27.89 -24.94 -36.40
CA VAL A 510 28.57 -23.67 -36.65
C VAL A 510 29.01 -23.01 -35.34
N ASP A 511 30.29 -22.69 -35.21
CA ASP A 511 30.82 -21.97 -34.03
C ASP A 511 31.09 -20.50 -34.39
N VAL A 512 30.51 -19.57 -33.63
CA VAL A 512 30.60 -18.12 -33.87
C VAL A 512 31.21 -17.42 -32.67
N VAL A 513 32.23 -16.59 -32.93
CA VAL A 513 32.87 -15.77 -31.90
C VAL A 513 32.48 -14.31 -32.11
N PRO A 514 32.04 -13.58 -31.05
CA PRO A 514 31.79 -12.15 -31.14
C PRO A 514 33.07 -11.39 -31.52
N ALA A 515 32.99 -10.46 -32.46
CA ALA A 515 34.08 -9.55 -32.76
C ALA A 515 34.03 -8.32 -31.82
N ALA A 516 35.18 -7.67 -31.61
CA ALA A 516 35.25 -6.43 -30.83
C ALA A 516 34.37 -5.33 -31.47
N ALA A 517 33.91 -4.38 -30.63
CA ALA A 517 32.91 -3.37 -30.99
C ALA A 517 33.22 -2.68 -32.33
N GLY A 518 32.33 -2.88 -33.32
CA GLY A 518 32.41 -2.28 -34.65
C GLY A 518 32.72 -3.25 -35.81
N ALA A 519 33.00 -4.53 -35.54
CA ALA A 519 33.21 -5.55 -36.57
C ALA A 519 32.13 -6.65 -36.56
N ALA A 520 31.89 -7.29 -37.72
CA ALA A 520 30.95 -8.40 -37.83
C ALA A 520 31.50 -9.67 -37.14
N PRO A 521 30.66 -10.48 -36.47
CA PRO A 521 31.09 -11.71 -35.81
C PRO A 521 31.70 -12.71 -36.81
N VAL A 522 32.70 -13.46 -36.35
CA VAL A 522 33.47 -14.39 -37.20
C VAL A 522 33.00 -15.82 -36.96
N VAL A 523 32.65 -16.51 -38.04
CA VAL A 523 32.39 -17.95 -38.02
C VAL A 523 33.73 -18.68 -38.02
N THR A 524 33.97 -19.50 -37.00
CA THR A 524 35.27 -20.16 -36.78
C THR A 524 35.26 -21.63 -37.19
N ASN A 525 34.08 -22.26 -37.29
CA ASN A 525 33.94 -23.65 -37.69
C ASN A 525 32.58 -23.88 -38.35
N VAL A 526 32.53 -24.69 -39.41
CA VAL A 526 31.30 -25.13 -40.08
C VAL A 526 31.47 -26.60 -40.49
N GLN A 527 30.66 -27.51 -39.93
CA GLN A 527 30.72 -28.93 -40.27
C GLN A 527 29.33 -29.52 -40.55
N PRO A 528 29.16 -30.43 -41.53
CA PRO A 528 27.89 -31.09 -41.80
C PRO A 528 27.43 -31.93 -40.62
N ALA A 529 26.21 -31.73 -40.15
CA ALA A 529 25.58 -32.55 -39.13
C ALA A 529 24.85 -33.74 -39.78
N ALA A 530 24.98 -34.93 -39.20
CA ALA A 530 24.35 -36.15 -39.73
C ALA A 530 22.82 -36.16 -39.51
N ALA A 531 22.08 -36.72 -40.46
CA ALA A 531 20.62 -36.82 -40.47
C ALA A 531 20.07 -37.82 -39.40
N PRO A 532 18.79 -37.66 -38.96
CA PRO A 532 18.32 -38.20 -37.68
C PRO A 532 17.85 -39.67 -37.76
N VAL A 533 18.13 -40.43 -36.69
CA VAL A 533 17.57 -41.77 -36.45
C VAL A 533 16.54 -41.68 -35.32
N ALA A 534 15.41 -42.38 -35.48
CA ALA A 534 14.29 -42.45 -34.54
C ALA A 534 14.73 -42.84 -33.12
N ALA A 535 13.98 -42.30 -32.14
CA ALA A 535 14.32 -42.22 -30.72
C ALA A 535 14.75 -43.54 -30.05
N PRO A 536 15.94 -43.57 -29.43
CA PRO A 536 16.17 -44.27 -28.18
C PRO A 536 15.80 -43.37 -26.99
N ALA A 537 15.38 -44.01 -25.89
CA ALA A 537 14.99 -43.39 -24.64
C ALA A 537 15.91 -42.23 -24.20
N ALA A 538 15.29 -41.18 -23.65
CA ALA A 538 15.90 -39.97 -23.11
C ALA A 538 17.33 -40.21 -22.58
N ALA A 539 18.31 -39.84 -23.39
CA ALA A 539 19.68 -39.73 -22.95
C ALA A 539 19.78 -38.47 -22.10
N ARG A 540 19.79 -38.71 -20.78
CA ARG A 540 20.29 -37.86 -19.70
C ARG A 540 20.64 -36.43 -20.13
N ALA A 541 19.84 -35.49 -19.61
CA ALA A 541 20.34 -34.21 -19.16
C ALA A 541 21.76 -34.37 -18.59
N ALA A 542 22.62 -33.36 -18.80
CA ALA A 542 23.80 -33.18 -17.94
C ALA A 542 23.38 -33.55 -16.53
N ALA A 543 24.12 -34.50 -15.94
CA ALA A 543 23.66 -35.24 -14.77
C ALA A 543 22.95 -34.29 -13.79
N PRO A 544 21.77 -34.65 -13.25
CA PRO A 544 21.37 -34.01 -12.01
C PRO A 544 22.60 -34.13 -11.11
N ALA A 545 23.02 -33.03 -10.49
CA ALA A 545 23.90 -33.13 -9.34
C ALA A 545 23.34 -34.31 -8.54
N ALA A 546 24.20 -35.32 -8.26
CA ALA A 546 23.77 -36.52 -7.54
C ALA A 546 22.80 -36.07 -6.44
N PRO A 547 21.61 -36.71 -6.26
CA PRO A 547 20.61 -36.22 -5.32
C PRO A 547 21.35 -35.90 -4.04
N ALA A 548 21.45 -34.60 -3.73
CA ALA A 548 22.36 -34.17 -2.68
C ALA A 548 21.81 -34.84 -1.42
N THR A 549 22.53 -35.83 -0.91
CA THR A 549 22.15 -36.51 0.31
C THR A 549 22.37 -35.51 1.43
N GLY A 550 21.28 -34.94 1.92
CA GLY A 550 21.34 -33.84 2.89
C GLY A 550 19.95 -33.53 3.43
N THR A 551 19.89 -32.58 4.34
CA THR A 551 18.64 -32.09 4.92
C THR A 551 18.03 -31.04 3.99
N GLU A 552 16.81 -31.29 3.53
CA GLU A 552 16.08 -30.36 2.69
C GLU A 552 15.63 -29.13 3.49
N ILE A 553 15.84 -27.95 2.90
CA ILE A 553 15.28 -26.69 3.36
C ILE A 553 14.14 -26.31 2.42
N THR A 554 12.93 -26.23 2.97
CA THR A 554 11.72 -25.96 2.20
C THR A 554 11.18 -24.54 2.45
N ALA A 555 10.50 -23.99 1.45
CA ALA A 555 9.78 -22.73 1.59
C ALA A 555 8.57 -22.90 2.52
N PRO A 556 8.43 -22.11 3.61
CA PRO A 556 7.33 -22.24 4.56
C PRO A 556 6.01 -21.63 4.05
N MET A 557 6.07 -20.82 3.00
CA MET A 557 4.93 -20.13 2.40
C MET A 557 5.25 -19.79 0.94
N PRO A 558 4.24 -19.59 0.07
CA PRO A 558 4.46 -19.06 -1.26
C PRO A 558 5.07 -17.66 -1.22
N GLY A 559 6.00 -17.36 -2.11
CA GLY A 559 6.67 -16.06 -2.16
C GLY A 559 7.71 -15.95 -3.27
N THR A 560 8.37 -14.81 -3.34
CA THR A 560 9.45 -14.55 -4.29
C THR A 560 10.80 -14.55 -3.59
N VAL A 561 11.84 -15.16 -4.17
CA VAL A 561 13.20 -15.17 -3.63
C VAL A 561 13.80 -13.77 -3.77
N LEU A 562 13.88 -13.03 -2.67
CA LEU A 562 14.39 -11.66 -2.66
C LEU A 562 15.92 -11.61 -2.78
N ARG A 563 16.62 -12.48 -2.04
CA ARG A 563 18.08 -12.60 -2.05
C ARG A 563 18.52 -13.96 -1.53
N ILE A 564 19.62 -14.46 -2.07
CA ILE A 564 20.33 -15.65 -1.60
C ILE A 564 21.53 -15.15 -0.79
N LEU A 565 21.75 -15.71 0.40
CA LEU A 565 22.75 -15.21 1.37
C LEU A 565 23.96 -16.14 1.51
N VAL A 566 23.90 -17.33 0.91
CA VAL A 566 24.96 -18.34 0.98
C VAL A 566 25.27 -18.90 -0.40
N ASP A 567 26.50 -19.38 -0.57
CA ASP A 567 26.95 -20.06 -1.79
C ASP A 567 26.94 -21.58 -1.64
N VAL A 568 26.80 -22.31 -2.75
CA VAL A 568 26.99 -23.77 -2.76
C VAL A 568 28.44 -24.10 -2.34
N GLY A 569 28.58 -25.01 -1.38
CA GLY A 569 29.85 -25.38 -0.76
C GLY A 569 30.18 -24.58 0.51
N GLN A 570 29.36 -23.61 0.90
CA GLN A 570 29.55 -22.83 2.14
C GLN A 570 29.15 -23.65 3.37
N ALA A 571 30.00 -23.64 4.41
CA ALA A 571 29.65 -24.20 5.70
C ALA A 571 28.68 -23.28 6.45
N VAL A 572 27.60 -23.84 6.98
CA VAL A 572 26.55 -23.12 7.72
C VAL A 572 26.26 -23.83 9.03
N LYS A 573 25.92 -23.04 10.05
CA LYS A 573 25.44 -23.54 11.35
C LYS A 573 23.92 -23.44 11.41
N LYS A 574 23.30 -24.31 12.20
CA LYS A 574 21.90 -24.23 12.53
C LYS A 574 21.54 -22.83 13.01
N GLY A 575 20.58 -22.21 12.35
CA GLY A 575 20.12 -20.84 12.62
C GLY A 575 20.69 -19.77 11.69
N ASP A 576 21.72 -20.09 10.90
CA ASP A 576 22.28 -19.18 9.88
C ASP A 576 21.26 -18.93 8.76
N ASP A 577 21.22 -17.70 8.24
CA ASP A 577 20.30 -17.33 7.17
C ASP A 577 20.82 -17.82 5.81
N ILE A 578 19.99 -18.57 5.08
CA ILE A 578 20.30 -19.18 3.79
C ILE A 578 19.84 -18.29 2.63
N LEU A 579 18.58 -17.85 2.69
CA LEU A 579 17.98 -16.96 1.71
C LEU A 579 16.84 -16.17 2.35
N VAL A 580 16.35 -15.16 1.66
CA VAL A 580 15.20 -14.35 2.10
C VAL A 580 14.09 -14.47 1.07
N LEU A 581 12.91 -14.90 1.51
CA LEU A 581 11.68 -14.82 0.73
C LEU A 581 10.97 -13.49 1.01
N GLU A 582 10.36 -12.92 -0.02
CA GLU A 582 9.41 -11.82 0.11
C GLU A 582 8.00 -12.32 -0.25
N ALA A 583 7.05 -12.10 0.64
CA ALA A 583 5.64 -12.28 0.34
C ALA A 583 4.79 -11.31 1.16
N MET A 584 3.75 -10.75 0.54
CA MET A 584 2.85 -9.77 1.17
C MET A 584 3.58 -8.60 1.85
N LYS A 585 4.70 -8.14 1.25
CA LYS A 585 5.60 -7.08 1.74
C LYS A 585 6.29 -7.43 3.08
N MET A 586 6.39 -8.72 3.39
CA MET A 586 7.18 -9.23 4.50
C MET A 586 8.38 -9.97 3.95
N GLU A 587 9.55 -9.67 4.49
CA GLU A 587 10.75 -10.47 4.30
C GLU A 587 10.79 -11.57 5.36
N GLN A 588 11.05 -12.81 4.95
CA GLN A 588 11.29 -13.93 5.83
C GLN A 588 12.61 -14.60 5.47
N ALA A 589 13.58 -14.50 6.36
CA ALA A 589 14.82 -15.25 6.25
C ALA A 589 14.58 -16.74 6.54
N LEU A 590 14.98 -17.61 5.61
CA LEU A 590 14.99 -19.05 5.79
C LEU A 590 16.31 -19.45 6.43
N LYS A 591 16.22 -20.17 7.55
CA LYS A 591 17.37 -20.54 8.36
C LYS A 591 17.77 -21.99 8.14
N ALA A 592 19.07 -22.27 8.25
CA ALA A 592 19.58 -23.62 8.33
C ALA A 592 18.97 -24.38 9.52
N THR A 593 18.42 -25.57 9.28
CA THR A 593 17.82 -26.42 10.32
C THR A 593 18.85 -27.32 11.01
N VAL A 594 20.00 -27.54 10.36
CA VAL A 594 21.11 -28.39 10.78
C VAL A 594 22.45 -27.66 10.55
N ASP A 595 23.48 -28.10 11.25
CA ASP A 595 24.87 -27.75 10.91
C ASP A 595 25.29 -28.56 9.68
N GLY A 596 25.97 -27.95 8.70
CA GLY A 596 26.38 -28.67 7.50
C GLY A 596 27.04 -27.79 6.44
N THR A 597 27.06 -28.28 5.20
CA THR A 597 27.63 -27.58 4.05
C THR A 597 26.58 -27.50 2.97
N VAL A 598 26.27 -26.31 2.48
CA VAL A 598 25.23 -26.10 1.46
C VAL A 598 25.56 -26.93 0.21
N ALA A 599 24.81 -28.00 -0.01
CA ALA A 599 25.05 -28.93 -1.10
C ALA A 599 24.39 -28.49 -2.40
N ALA A 600 23.24 -27.80 -2.32
CA ALA A 600 22.53 -27.26 -3.47
C ALA A 600 21.67 -26.05 -3.09
N ILE A 601 21.48 -25.14 -4.05
CA ILE A 601 20.49 -24.08 -4.04
C ILE A 601 19.67 -24.25 -5.31
N ASN A 602 18.37 -24.52 -5.18
CA ASN A 602 17.49 -24.95 -6.27
C ASN A 602 16.73 -23.78 -6.91
N VAL A 603 16.94 -22.56 -6.43
CA VAL A 603 16.21 -21.35 -6.82
C VAL A 603 17.18 -20.22 -7.15
N SER A 604 16.73 -19.30 -7.98
CA SER A 604 17.44 -18.05 -8.30
C SER A 604 16.75 -16.85 -7.66
N GLN A 605 17.49 -15.75 -7.51
CA GLN A 605 16.90 -14.48 -7.10
C GLN A 605 15.82 -14.06 -8.12
N GLY A 606 14.65 -13.68 -7.62
CA GLY A 606 13.47 -13.33 -8.42
C GLY A 606 12.54 -14.50 -8.74
N ASP A 607 12.93 -15.76 -8.44
CA ASP A 607 12.05 -16.91 -8.65
C ASP A 607 10.88 -16.90 -7.66
N THR A 608 9.70 -17.30 -8.12
CA THR A 608 8.53 -17.56 -7.28
C THR A 608 8.55 -19.01 -6.81
N VAL A 609 8.36 -19.24 -5.51
CA VAL A 609 8.34 -20.56 -4.88
C VAL A 609 6.98 -20.85 -4.25
N GLU A 610 6.62 -22.13 -4.17
CA GLU A 610 5.41 -22.62 -3.49
C GLU A 610 5.71 -23.11 -2.07
N ALA A 611 4.68 -23.20 -1.22
CA ALA A 611 4.83 -23.79 0.11
C ALA A 611 5.26 -25.26 0.01
N GLY A 612 6.31 -25.64 0.74
CA GLY A 612 6.89 -26.98 0.73
C GLY A 612 7.93 -27.23 -0.37
N GLU A 613 8.15 -26.27 -1.28
CA GLU A 613 9.16 -26.40 -2.32
C GLU A 613 10.58 -26.42 -1.73
N VAL A 614 11.42 -27.37 -2.16
CA VAL A 614 12.80 -27.51 -1.69
C VAL A 614 13.67 -26.44 -2.34
N VAL A 615 14.05 -25.43 -1.57
CA VAL A 615 14.83 -24.28 -2.06
C VAL A 615 16.34 -24.47 -1.89
N ALA A 616 16.78 -25.26 -0.92
CA ALA A 616 18.19 -25.59 -0.69
C ALA A 616 18.35 -26.95 0.01
N ILE A 617 19.56 -27.51 -0.05
CA ILE A 617 19.95 -28.76 0.63
C ILE A 617 21.24 -28.52 1.42
N ILE A 618 21.28 -28.94 2.69
CA ILE A 618 22.42 -28.77 3.62
C ILE A 618 22.98 -30.14 4.07
#